data_AF-W6QSI0-F1
#
_entry.id   AF-W6QSI0-F1
#
_cell.length_a   1.000
_cell.length_b   1.000
_cell.length_c   1.000
_cell.angle_alpha   90.00
_cell.angle_beta   90.00
_cell.angle_gamma   90.00
#
_symmetry.space_group_name_H-M   'P 1'
#
loop_
_entity.id
_entity.type
_entity.pdbx_description
1 polymer ?
#
loop_
_entity_poly.entity_id
_entity_poly.type
_entity_poly.pdbx_seq_one_letter_code
_entity_poly.pdbx_strand_id
1 'polypeptide(L)'
;MRQLYQSYITPVLDYTSTVWHNPLRDKTHLRHLNTVQRTSLVRILSAFRTVATATLEVEAHILPTHLRLRHRAQRTIANLHTLPREHPIWDTLSRAQKRRNNIGSYARFPLAEALKTMDLQRLNELETIDPQPLPPWRLDPFVEIEVGSD
;
A
#
# COMPACT_ATOMS: atom_id res chain seq x y z
N MET A 1 7.24 9.26 20.30
CA MET A 1 5.79 9.20 20.01
C MET A 1 5.47 8.93 18.53
N ARG A 2 6.13 9.60 17.56
CA ARG A 2 5.89 9.34 16.12
C ARG A 2 6.07 7.87 15.72
N GLN A 3 7.17 7.25 16.15
CA GLN A 3 7.46 5.85 15.86
C GLN A 3 6.37 4.90 16.38
N LEU A 4 5.82 5.15 17.57
CA LEU A 4 4.71 4.35 18.13
C LEU A 4 3.44 4.46 17.30
N TYR A 5 3.13 5.65 16.77
CA TYR A 5 2.01 5.80 15.84
C TYR A 5 2.23 4.98 14.55
N GLN A 6 3.43 5.06 13.97
CA GLN A 6 3.78 4.35 12.74
C GLN A 6 3.87 2.83 12.91
N SER A 7 4.35 2.34 14.05
CA SER A 7 4.52 0.90 14.30
C SER A 7 3.22 0.21 14.70
N TYR A 8 2.36 0.89 15.47
CA TYR A 8 1.17 0.27 16.04
C TYR A 8 -0.13 0.74 15.37
N ILE A 9 -0.34 2.05 15.30
CA ILE A 9 -1.64 2.61 14.89
C ILE A 9 -1.81 2.51 13.36
N THR A 10 -0.77 2.88 12.60
CA THR A 10 -0.80 2.85 11.13
C THR A 10 -1.12 1.45 10.58
N PRO A 11 -0.45 0.36 11.00
CA PRO A 11 -0.71 -0.96 10.44
C PRO A 11 -2.09 -1.51 10.82
N VAL A 12 -2.55 -1.28 12.06
CA VAL A 12 -3.86 -1.73 12.54
C VAL A 12 -4.99 -1.08 11.75
N LEU A 13 -4.91 0.23 11.51
CA LEU A 13 -5.93 0.95 10.73
C LEU A 13 -5.91 0.56 9.24
N ASP A 14 -4.73 0.28 8.71
CA ASP A 14 -4.57 0.06 7.28
C ASP A 14 -4.65 -1.40 6.86
N TYR A 15 -4.62 -2.36 7.80
CA TYR A 15 -4.58 -3.79 7.48
C TYR A 15 -5.69 -4.21 6.53
N THR A 16 -6.92 -3.77 6.80
CA THR A 16 -8.10 -4.10 6.00
C THR A 16 -8.32 -3.15 4.83
N SER A 17 -7.50 -2.10 4.69
CA SER A 17 -7.74 -1.04 3.68
C SER A 17 -7.77 -1.58 2.26
N THR A 18 -7.00 -2.60 1.92
CA THR A 18 -7.02 -3.22 0.58
C THR A 18 -8.36 -3.85 0.21
N VAL A 19 -9.17 -4.23 1.21
CA VAL A 19 -10.45 -4.91 1.03
C VAL A 19 -11.59 -3.90 0.85
N TRP A 20 -11.58 -2.79 1.58
CA TRP A 20 -12.70 -1.83 1.59
C TRP A 20 -12.38 -0.49 0.94
N HIS A 21 -11.11 -0.08 0.86
CA HIS A 21 -10.74 1.25 0.39
C HIS A 21 -10.93 1.39 -1.12
N ASN A 22 -11.80 2.31 -1.49
CA ASN A 22 -11.98 2.76 -2.86
C ASN A 22 -11.31 4.13 -3.06
N PRO A 23 -10.18 4.20 -3.79
CA PRO A 23 -9.40 5.43 -3.92
C PRO A 23 -10.11 6.54 -4.69
N LEU A 24 -11.19 6.23 -5.44
CA LEU A 24 -11.90 7.19 -6.25
C LEU A 24 -13.19 7.73 -5.60
N ARG A 25 -13.69 7.10 -4.53
CA ARG A 25 -15.04 7.40 -4.00
C ARG A 25 -15.18 7.46 -2.49
N ASP A 26 -14.27 6.89 -1.71
CA ASP A 26 -14.47 6.82 -0.27
C ASP A 26 -14.23 8.16 0.42
N LYS A 27 -15.29 8.77 0.97
CA LYS A 27 -15.20 10.01 1.77
C LYS A 27 -15.52 9.77 3.26
N THR A 28 -16.42 8.85 3.57
CA THR A 28 -16.95 8.63 4.93
C THR A 28 -15.93 7.95 5.85
N HIS A 29 -15.31 6.86 5.41
CA HIS A 29 -14.30 6.14 6.19
C HIS A 29 -13.03 6.99 6.34
N LEU A 30 -12.65 7.72 5.29
CA LEU A 30 -11.51 8.64 5.33
C LEU A 30 -11.66 9.73 6.39
N ARG A 31 -12.88 10.25 6.60
CA ARG A 31 -13.13 11.27 7.64
C ARG A 31 -12.80 10.74 9.04
N HIS A 32 -13.21 9.52 9.35
CA HIS A 32 -12.92 8.90 10.66
C HIS A 32 -11.43 8.67 10.84
N LEU A 33 -10.76 8.13 9.82
CA LEU A 33 -9.32 7.90 9.86
C LEU A 33 -8.52 9.20 9.98
N ASN A 34 -8.94 10.26 9.28
CA ASN A 34 -8.34 11.59 9.41
C ASN A 34 -8.49 12.16 10.82
N THR A 35 -9.62 11.91 11.50
CA THR A 35 -9.80 12.33 12.91
C THR A 35 -8.82 11.61 13.83
N VAL A 36 -8.62 10.30 13.63
CA VAL A 36 -7.65 9.51 14.42
C VAL A 36 -6.22 9.97 14.16
N GLN A 37 -5.84 10.18 12.90
CA GLN A 37 -4.54 10.72 12.50
C GLN A 37 -4.32 12.11 13.09
N ARG A 38 -5.29 13.02 12.97
CA ARG A 38 -5.18 14.36 13.55
C ARG A 38 -4.98 14.32 15.07
N THR A 39 -5.74 13.49 15.77
CA THR A 39 -5.69 13.39 17.24
C THR A 39 -4.33 12.88 17.72
N SER A 40 -3.74 11.94 16.98
CA SER A 40 -2.40 11.44 17.26
C SER A 40 -1.32 12.47 16.91
N LEU A 41 -1.44 13.19 15.79
CA LEU A 41 -0.51 14.25 15.40
C LEU A 41 -0.46 15.40 16.40
N VAL A 42 -1.61 15.89 16.87
CA VAL A 42 -1.69 16.93 17.90
C VAL A 42 -0.95 16.50 19.17
N ARG A 43 -1.07 15.22 19.57
CA ARG A 43 -0.37 14.66 20.74
C ARG A 43 1.13 14.47 20.49
N ILE A 44 1.54 14.05 19.30
CA ILE A 44 2.95 13.85 18.95
C ILE A 44 3.72 15.17 18.97
N LEU A 45 3.14 16.22 18.39
CA LEU A 45 3.76 17.54 18.27
C LEU A 45 3.45 18.46 19.45
N SER A 46 2.64 18.01 20.41
CA SER A 46 2.12 18.85 21.51
C SER A 46 1.52 20.17 21.01
N ALA A 47 0.86 20.14 19.85
CA ALA A 47 0.39 21.31 19.14
C ALA A 47 -0.99 21.79 19.63
N PHE A 48 -1.36 23.03 19.30
CA PHE A 48 -2.71 23.53 19.60
C PHE A 48 -3.79 22.79 18.82
N ARG A 49 -4.97 22.65 19.42
CA ARG A 49 -6.12 21.99 18.78
C ARG A 49 -6.63 22.71 17.53
N THR A 50 -6.26 23.97 17.30
CA THR A 50 -6.66 24.79 16.15
C THR A 50 -5.70 24.67 14.97
N VAL A 51 -4.53 24.05 15.14
CA VAL A 51 -3.54 23.91 14.06
C VAL A 51 -4.14 23.10 12.89
N ALA A 52 -3.89 23.56 11.67
CA ALA A 52 -4.35 22.88 10.46
C ALA A 52 -3.77 21.45 10.37
N THR A 53 -4.55 20.50 9.85
CA THR A 53 -4.07 19.11 9.71
C THR A 53 -2.89 19.01 8.76
N ALA A 54 -2.93 19.76 7.65
CA ALA A 54 -1.86 19.76 6.66
C ALA A 54 -0.52 20.22 7.25
N THR A 55 -0.52 21.21 8.14
CA THR A 55 0.73 21.66 8.80
C THR A 55 1.23 20.61 9.78
N LEU A 56 0.34 19.97 10.56
CA LEU A 56 0.73 18.87 11.45
C LEU A 56 1.32 17.68 10.69
N GLU A 57 0.79 17.35 9.52
CA GLU A 57 1.27 16.26 8.66
C GLU A 57 2.68 16.54 8.13
N VAL A 58 2.93 17.78 7.68
CA VAL A 58 4.25 18.22 7.21
C VAL A 58 5.26 18.22 8.36
N GLU A 59 4.94 18.84 9.49
CA GLU A 59 5.84 18.92 10.65
C GLU A 59 6.17 17.54 11.22
N ALA A 60 5.17 16.66 11.35
CA ALA A 60 5.40 15.30 11.83
C ALA A 60 6.04 14.38 10.77
N HIS A 61 6.16 14.83 9.52
CA HIS A 61 6.56 14.02 8.36
C HIS A 61 5.69 12.75 8.22
N ILE A 62 4.37 12.91 8.34
CA ILE A 62 3.40 11.82 8.21
C ILE A 62 2.56 12.07 6.96
N LEU A 63 2.44 11.04 6.13
CA LEU A 63 1.64 11.10 4.91
C LEU A 63 0.14 11.24 5.23
N PRO A 64 -0.62 12.09 4.52
CA PRO A 64 -2.07 12.16 4.64
C PRO A 64 -2.73 10.80 4.43
N THR A 65 -3.77 10.49 5.22
CA THR A 65 -4.43 9.17 5.20
C THR A 65 -4.81 8.70 3.79
N HIS A 66 -5.40 9.57 2.98
CA HIS A 66 -5.86 9.21 1.64
C HIS A 66 -4.71 8.83 0.69
N LEU A 67 -3.57 9.53 0.77
CA LEU A 67 -2.37 9.19 0.01
C LEU A 67 -1.74 7.90 0.51
N ARG A 68 -1.71 7.70 1.82
CA ARG A 68 -1.20 6.48 2.46
C ARG A 68 -1.98 5.24 2.02
N LEU A 69 -3.32 5.30 2.05
CA LEU A 69 -4.15 4.19 1.61
C LEU A 69 -4.06 3.95 0.10
N ARG A 70 -4.00 5.01 -0.71
CA ARG A 70 -3.78 4.90 -2.16
C ARG A 70 -2.43 4.24 -2.45
N HIS A 71 -1.36 4.70 -1.82
CA HIS A 71 -0.02 4.12 -1.97
C HIS A 71 0.00 2.65 -1.57
N ARG A 72 -0.67 2.29 -0.47
CA ARG A 72 -0.79 0.89 -0.03
C ARG A 72 -1.54 0.04 -1.06
N ALA A 73 -2.67 0.51 -1.57
CA ALA A 73 -3.42 -0.19 -2.62
C ALA A 73 -2.56 -0.40 -3.89
N GLN A 74 -1.84 0.64 -4.30
CA GLN A 74 -0.92 0.57 -5.44
C GLN A 74 0.23 -0.42 -5.20
N ARG A 75 0.84 -0.40 -4.02
CA ARG A 75 1.89 -1.36 -3.63
C ARG A 75 1.37 -2.78 -3.61
N THR A 76 0.15 -3.01 -3.10
CA THR A 76 -0.45 -4.34 -3.12
C THR A 76 -0.71 -4.83 -4.54
N ILE A 77 -1.19 -3.96 -5.44
CA ILE A 77 -1.35 -4.31 -6.85
C ILE A 77 0.00 -4.63 -7.48
N ALA A 78 1.02 -3.81 -7.26
CA ALA A 78 2.36 -4.07 -7.79
C ALA A 78 2.87 -5.44 -7.32
N ASN A 79 2.77 -5.75 -6.02
CA ASN A 79 3.17 -7.06 -5.48
C ASN A 79 2.36 -8.23 -6.06
N LEU A 80 1.09 -8.01 -6.43
CA LEU A 80 0.29 -9.04 -7.10
C LEU A 80 0.74 -9.26 -8.55
N HIS A 81 1.19 -8.21 -9.23
CA HIS A 81 1.70 -8.26 -10.59
C HIS A 81 3.12 -8.82 -10.70
N THR A 82 3.92 -8.76 -9.64
CA THR A 82 5.24 -9.40 -9.58
C THR A 82 5.14 -10.92 -9.41
N LEU A 83 3.97 -11.52 -9.17
CA LEU A 83 3.86 -12.96 -8.99
C LEU A 83 3.98 -13.72 -10.33
N PRO A 84 4.50 -14.97 -10.31
CA PRO A 84 4.58 -15.82 -11.50
C PRO A 84 3.23 -15.96 -12.20
N ARG A 85 3.24 -16.08 -13.53
CA ARG A 85 2.01 -16.14 -14.34
C ARG A 85 1.22 -17.42 -14.09
N GLU A 86 1.86 -18.47 -13.57
CA GLU A 86 1.18 -19.71 -13.16
C GLU A 86 0.37 -19.56 -11.85
N HIS A 87 0.55 -18.47 -11.09
CA HIS A 87 -0.11 -18.31 -9.79
C HIS A 87 -1.64 -18.10 -9.95
N PRO A 88 -2.50 -18.78 -9.17
CA PRO A 88 -3.97 -18.74 -9.33
C PRO A 88 -4.59 -17.35 -9.13
N ILE A 89 -3.85 -16.42 -8.54
CA ILE A 89 -4.29 -15.03 -8.39
C ILE A 89 -4.50 -14.32 -9.72
N TRP A 90 -3.84 -14.77 -10.80
CA TRP A 90 -3.99 -14.20 -12.13
C TRP A 90 -5.41 -14.30 -12.68
N ASP A 91 -6.18 -15.33 -12.28
CA ASP A 91 -7.60 -15.42 -12.61
C ASP A 91 -8.39 -14.29 -11.98
N THR A 92 -8.11 -14.00 -10.70
CA THR A 92 -8.78 -12.91 -9.97
C THR A 92 -8.35 -11.53 -10.48
N LEU A 93 -7.06 -11.35 -10.81
CA LEU A 93 -6.53 -10.11 -11.39
C LEU A 93 -7.11 -9.85 -12.78
N SER A 94 -7.15 -10.88 -13.64
CA SER A 94 -7.74 -10.78 -14.98
C SER A 94 -9.22 -10.40 -14.91
N ARG A 95 -9.97 -10.95 -13.95
CA ARG A 95 -11.37 -10.56 -13.70
C ARG A 95 -11.48 -9.11 -13.22
N ALA A 96 -10.60 -8.67 -12.31
CA ALA A 96 -10.58 -7.29 -11.83
C ALA A 96 -10.22 -6.31 -12.96
N GLN A 97 -9.24 -6.64 -13.80
CA GLN A 97 -8.81 -5.84 -14.94
C GLN A 97 -9.91 -5.72 -16.01
N LYS A 98 -10.60 -6.82 -16.34
CA LYS A 98 -11.77 -6.77 -17.25
C LYS A 98 -12.88 -5.88 -16.70
N ARG A 99 -13.12 -5.93 -15.38
CA ARG A 99 -14.17 -5.13 -14.71
C ARG A 99 -13.77 -3.67 -14.46
N ARG A 100 -12.48 -3.33 -14.50
CA ARG A 100 -11.96 -1.96 -14.34
C ARG A 100 -12.70 -0.97 -15.24
N ASN A 101 -12.92 -1.33 -16.51
CA ASN A 101 -13.52 -0.44 -17.49
C ASN A 101 -15.06 -0.51 -17.52
N ASN A 102 -15.69 -1.35 -16.70
CA ASN A 102 -17.14 -1.49 -16.70
C ASN A 102 -17.78 -0.30 -15.99
N ILE A 103 -18.30 0.65 -16.78
CA ILE A 103 -19.00 1.85 -16.29
C ILE A 103 -20.29 1.49 -15.53
N GLY A 104 -20.98 0.42 -15.94
CA GLY A 104 -22.32 0.06 -15.48
C GLY A 104 -22.44 -0.99 -14.36
N SER A 105 -21.34 -1.52 -13.80
CA SER A 105 -21.46 -2.58 -12.78
C SER A 105 -21.77 -1.99 -11.39
N TYR A 106 -22.87 -2.44 -10.78
CA TYR A 106 -23.26 -2.10 -9.40
C TYR A 106 -22.30 -2.70 -8.37
N ALA A 107 -21.74 -3.88 -8.65
CA ALA A 107 -20.72 -4.53 -7.81
C ALA A 107 -19.31 -4.08 -8.24
N ARG A 108 -18.86 -2.94 -7.71
CA ARG A 108 -17.50 -2.40 -7.95
C ARG A 108 -16.53 -3.01 -6.95
N PHE A 109 -15.54 -3.75 -7.45
CA PHE A 109 -14.48 -4.31 -6.62
C PHE A 109 -13.43 -3.24 -6.29
N PRO A 110 -13.04 -3.07 -5.02
CA PRO A 110 -11.99 -2.11 -4.63
C PRO A 110 -10.68 -2.31 -5.39
N LEU A 111 -10.30 -3.57 -5.65
CA LEU A 111 -9.14 -3.92 -6.49
C LEU A 111 -9.25 -3.36 -7.92
N ALA A 112 -10.43 -3.45 -8.55
CA ALA A 112 -10.65 -2.95 -9.90
C ALA A 112 -10.62 -1.42 -9.96
N GLU A 113 -11.12 -0.74 -8.91
CA GLU A 113 -11.03 0.72 -8.80
C GLU A 113 -9.60 1.17 -8.50
N ALA A 114 -8.86 0.46 -7.66
CA ALA A 114 -7.45 0.75 -7.41
C ALA A 114 -6.58 0.56 -8.66
N LEU A 115 -6.89 -0.43 -9.52
CA LEU A 115 -6.24 -0.60 -10.82
C LEU A 115 -6.44 0.61 -11.75
N LYS A 116 -7.49 1.44 -11.57
CA LYS A 116 -7.64 2.70 -12.34
C LYS A 116 -6.59 3.74 -11.98
N THR A 117 -5.97 3.63 -10.81
CA THR A 117 -4.96 4.60 -10.34
C THR A 117 -3.56 4.33 -10.88
N MET A 118 -3.36 3.24 -11.61
CA MET A 118 -2.08 2.79 -12.16
C MET A 118 -2.19 2.51 -13.66
N ASP A 119 -1.06 2.51 -14.35
CA ASP A 119 -0.96 2.10 -15.73
C ASP A 119 -0.72 0.58 -15.84
N LEU A 120 -1.51 -0.08 -16.69
CA LEU A 120 -1.45 -1.53 -16.87
C LEU A 120 -0.22 -1.97 -17.67
N GLN A 121 0.27 -1.12 -18.58
CA GLN A 121 1.47 -1.46 -19.37
C GLN A 121 2.69 -1.57 -18.44
N ARG A 122 2.91 -0.53 -17.63
CA ARG A 122 3.98 -0.52 -16.62
C ARG A 122 3.87 -1.64 -15.59
N LEU A 123 2.66 -2.08 -15.25
CA LEU A 123 2.46 -3.21 -14.33
C LEU A 123 2.85 -4.56 -14.95
N ASN A 124 2.76 -4.71 -16.27
CA ASN A 124 3.17 -5.94 -16.95
C ASN A 124 4.69 -6.02 -17.17
N GLU A 125 5.38 -4.88 -17.13
CA GLU A 125 6.85 -4.77 -17.24
C GLU A 125 7.57 -5.06 -15.92
N LEU A 126 6.83 -5.22 -14.82
CA LEU A 126 7.43 -5.51 -13.51
C LEU A 126 8.12 -6.88 -13.52
N GLU A 127 9.25 -6.95 -12.81
CA GLU A 127 9.99 -8.18 -12.59
C GLU A 127 9.12 -9.21 -11.85
N THR A 128 9.26 -10.48 -12.26
CA THR A 128 8.61 -11.60 -11.60
C THR A 128 9.43 -12.03 -10.38
N ILE A 129 8.83 -11.95 -9.19
CA ILE A 129 9.39 -12.42 -7.92
C ILE A 129 8.75 -13.78 -7.60
N ASP A 130 9.57 -14.82 -7.51
CA ASP A 130 9.13 -16.14 -7.08
C ASP A 130 8.72 -16.10 -5.58
N PRO A 131 7.46 -16.41 -5.23
CA PRO A 131 7.00 -16.44 -3.84
C PRO A 131 7.45 -17.70 -3.10
N GLN A 132 8.02 -18.70 -3.78
CA GLN A 132 8.43 -19.94 -3.13
C GLN A 132 9.54 -19.66 -2.12
N PRO A 133 9.37 -20.08 -0.85
CA PRO A 133 10.44 -19.93 0.13
C PRO A 133 11.64 -20.74 -0.33
N LEU A 134 12.79 -20.09 -0.36
CA LEU A 134 14.04 -20.78 -0.67
C LEU A 134 14.31 -21.83 0.41
N PRO A 135 14.83 -23.02 0.02
CA PRO A 135 15.16 -24.05 1.00
C PRO A 135 16.25 -23.53 1.97
N PRO A 136 16.13 -23.82 3.28
CA PRO A 136 17.03 -23.26 4.29
C PRO A 136 18.47 -23.79 4.20
N TRP A 137 18.70 -24.87 3.45
CA TRP A 137 20.02 -25.48 3.24
C TRP A 137 20.72 -25.00 1.96
N ARG A 138 20.25 -23.92 1.31
CA ARG A 138 20.99 -23.31 0.20
C ARG A 138 22.29 -22.71 0.73
N LEU A 139 23.39 -22.94 0.02
CA LEU A 139 24.63 -22.18 0.23
C LEU A 139 24.40 -20.75 -0.26
N ASP A 140 24.83 -19.76 0.52
CA ASP A 140 24.70 -18.35 0.16
C ASP A 140 25.38 -18.08 -1.20
N PRO A 141 24.80 -17.24 -2.07
CA PRO A 141 25.39 -16.89 -3.36
C PRO A 141 26.67 -16.07 -3.25
N PHE A 142 27.02 -15.58 -2.05
CA PHE A 142 28.26 -14.85 -1.79
C PHE A 142 29.39 -15.83 -1.45
N VAL A 143 29.88 -16.54 -2.47
CA VAL A 143 31.16 -17.22 -2.41
C VAL A 143 32.24 -16.18 -2.75
N GLU A 144 33.17 -15.98 -1.82
CA GLU A 144 34.44 -15.25 -1.94
C GLU A 144 34.35 -13.72 -2.12
N ILE A 145 34.42 -13.00 -0.98
CA ILE A 145 34.99 -11.65 -0.99
C ILE A 145 36.51 -11.85 -1.08
N GLU A 146 37.08 -11.71 -2.27
CA GLU A 146 38.53 -11.57 -2.44
C GLU A 146 38.97 -10.26 -1.76
N VAL A 147 39.36 -10.36 -0.49
CA VAL A 147 40.07 -9.28 0.18
C VAL A 147 41.49 -9.31 -0.37
N GLY A 148 41.74 -8.52 -1.41
CA GLY A 148 43.09 -8.28 -1.91
C GLY A 148 43.99 -7.83 -0.76
N SER A 149 45.00 -8.63 -0.44
CA SER A 149 46.09 -8.22 0.46
C SER A 149 47.12 -7.45 -0.37
N ASP A 150 47.24 -6.14 -0.11
CA ASP A 150 48.33 -5.28 -0.58
C ASP A 150 49.72 -5.78 -0.12
#